data_AF-A0A7K1AU77-F1
#
_entry.id   AF-A0A7K1AU77-F1
#
_cell.length_a   1.000
_cell.length_b   1.000
_cell.length_c   1.000
_cell.angle_alpha   90.00
_cell.angle_beta   90.00
_cell.angle_gamma   90.00
#
_symmetry.space_group_name_H-M   'P 1'
#
loop_
_entity.id
_entity.type
_entity.pdbx_description
1 polymer ?
#
loop_
_entity_poly.entity_id
_entity_poly.type
_entity_poly.pdbx_seq_one_letter_code
_entity_poly.pdbx_strand_id
1 'polypeptide(L)'
;DTSKMLQVGLKSLKPGEIFEYPGGSITFEGYIQWVNLNFVADSGKKFALLGGIVAILGLLASLFTRRRRIWIRVESQVEVAGLAKNDAPGLDVEMEQFIRMLKGEK
;
A
#
# COMPACT_ATOMS: atom_id res chain seq x y z
N ASP A 1 30.92 16.18 -48.50
CA ASP A 1 31.62 15.57 -49.63
C ASP A 1 32.86 14.84 -49.09
N THR A 2 32.80 13.52 -49.01
CA THR A 2 33.86 12.64 -48.47
C THR A 2 34.71 12.00 -49.56
N SER A 3 34.54 12.44 -50.82
CA SER A 3 35.17 11.86 -52.02
C SER A 3 36.70 11.92 -52.04
N LYS A 4 37.34 12.63 -51.09
CA LYS A 4 38.80 12.78 -50.96
C LYS A 4 39.42 12.02 -49.79
N MET A 5 38.64 11.26 -49.02
CA MET A 5 39.17 10.49 -47.88
C MET A 5 39.64 9.10 -48.31
N LEU A 6 40.85 8.72 -47.89
CA LEU A 6 41.38 7.37 -48.07
C LEU A 6 41.04 6.52 -46.85
N GLN A 7 40.46 5.33 -47.07
CA GLN A 7 40.15 4.40 -46.00
C GLN A 7 41.43 3.72 -45.51
N VAL A 8 41.86 4.07 -44.30
CA VAL A 8 43.12 3.62 -43.70
C VAL A 8 43.06 2.16 -43.20
N GLY A 9 41.86 1.67 -42.85
CA GLY A 9 41.64 0.27 -42.46
C GLY A 9 40.34 0.09 -41.67
N LEU A 10 39.83 -1.14 -41.61
CA LEU A 10 38.67 -1.52 -40.80
C LEU A 10 39.01 -2.82 -40.07
N LYS A 11 39.25 -2.73 -38.77
CA LYS A 11 39.61 -3.86 -37.91
C LYS A 11 38.81 -3.78 -36.62
N SER A 12 38.14 -4.88 -36.27
CA SER A 12 37.48 -5.01 -34.97
C SER A 12 38.54 -5.36 -33.92
N LEU A 13 38.62 -4.58 -32.85
CA LEU A 13 39.60 -4.76 -31.77
C LEU A 13 38.90 -5.18 -30.48
N LYS A 14 39.51 -6.12 -29.76
CA LYS A 14 39.16 -6.48 -28.39
C LYS A 14 39.95 -5.61 -27.40
N PRO A 15 39.46 -5.43 -26.15
CA PRO A 15 40.21 -4.72 -25.12
C PRO A 15 41.62 -5.28 -24.97
N GLY A 16 42.64 -4.42 -25.01
CA GLY A 16 44.06 -4.74 -25.02
C GLY A 16 44.71 -4.91 -26.40
N GLU A 17 43.94 -4.93 -27.49
CA GLU A 17 44.52 -5.10 -28.83
C GLU A 17 45.02 -3.78 -29.44
N ILE A 18 46.14 -3.88 -30.16
CA ILE A 18 46.81 -2.77 -30.84
C ILE A 18 46.58 -2.89 -32.35
N PHE A 19 46.21 -1.78 -32.97
CA PHE A 19 46.11 -1.64 -34.41
C PHE A 19 47.14 -0.64 -34.93
N GLU A 20 48.10 -1.15 -35.70
CA GLU A 20 49.09 -0.35 -36.39
C GLU A 20 48.57 0.06 -37.77
N TYR A 21 48.70 1.34 -38.09
CA TYR A 21 48.39 1.91 -39.39
C TYR A 21 49.51 2.86 -39.82
N PRO A 22 49.56 3.28 -41.10
CA PRO A 22 50.70 4.04 -41.64
C PRO A 22 51.01 5.38 -40.94
N GLY A 23 50.10 5.88 -40.10
CA GLY A 23 50.26 7.11 -39.33
C GLY A 23 50.43 6.92 -37.81
N GLY A 24 50.50 5.68 -37.30
CA GLY A 24 50.68 5.40 -35.87
C GLY A 24 50.04 4.09 -35.39
N SER A 25 49.97 3.92 -34.08
CA SER A 25 49.31 2.78 -33.42
C SER A 25 48.17 3.24 -32.52
N ILE A 26 47.01 2.59 -32.62
CA ILE A 26 45.87 2.79 -31.71
C ILE A 26 45.69 1.55 -30.85
N THR A 27 45.61 1.73 -29.54
CA THR A 27 45.33 0.65 -28.58
C THR A 27 43.91 0.80 -28.07
N PHE A 28 43.10 -0.26 -28.14
CA PHE A 28 41.79 -0.25 -27.51
C PHE A 28 41.92 -0.72 -26.06
N GLU A 29 41.98 0.19 -25.09
CA GLU A 29 42.20 -0.18 -23.67
C GLU A 29 40.99 -0.89 -23.03
N GLY A 30 39.77 -0.53 -23.43
CA GLY A 30 38.54 -1.15 -22.92
C GLY A 30 37.41 -0.14 -22.79
N TYR A 31 36.37 -0.53 -22.05
CA TYR A 31 35.22 0.31 -21.75
C TYR A 31 34.78 0.13 -20.30
N ILE A 32 34.31 1.20 -19.68
CA ILE A 32 33.69 1.15 -18.36
C ILE A 32 32.17 1.05 -18.51
N GLN A 33 31.57 0.06 -17.87
CA GLN A 33 30.11 -0.03 -17.79
C GLN A 33 29.64 0.93 -16.69
N TRP A 34 29.01 2.03 -17.11
CA TRP A 34 28.42 2.98 -16.19
C TRP A 34 26.90 2.84 -16.19
N VAL A 35 26.31 2.77 -14.99
CA VAL A 35 24.86 2.80 -14.79
C VAL A 35 24.52 3.76 -13.67
N ASN A 36 23.47 4.57 -13.89
CA ASN A 36 22.91 5.45 -12.87
C ASN A 36 21.64 4.81 -12.30
N LEU A 37 21.68 4.42 -11.03
CA LEU A 37 20.53 3.85 -10.33
C LEU A 37 19.93 4.91 -9.42
N ASN A 38 18.71 5.35 -9.72
CA ASN A 38 17.96 6.28 -8.89
C ASN A 38 16.96 5.50 -8.02
N PHE A 39 17.12 5.57 -6.71
CA PHE A 39 16.19 5.00 -5.74
C PHE A 39 15.25 6.10 -5.22
N VAL A 40 13.99 6.07 -5.64
CA VAL A 40 12.96 6.98 -5.11
C VAL A 40 12.30 6.33 -3.90
N ALA A 41 12.57 6.86 -2.71
CA ALA A 41 12.00 6.39 -1.46
C ALA A 41 10.86 7.31 -1.00
N ASP A 42 9.61 6.91 -1.30
CA ASP A 42 8.43 7.67 -0.87
C ASP A 42 7.99 7.28 0.55
N SER A 43 8.62 7.89 1.56
CA SER A 43 8.29 7.64 2.97
C SER A 43 6.83 7.92 3.32
N GLY A 44 6.17 8.83 2.58
CA GLY A 44 4.77 9.21 2.81
C GLY A 44 3.72 8.17 2.39
N LYS A 45 4.05 7.23 1.49
CA LYS A 45 3.07 6.25 0.98
C LYS A 45 2.52 5.35 2.09
N LYS A 46 3.35 4.96 3.05
CA LYS A 46 2.94 4.10 4.18
C LYS A 46 1.98 4.84 5.12
N PHE A 47 2.24 6.12 5.40
CA PHE A 47 1.38 6.94 6.24
C PHE A 47 0.04 7.26 5.55
N ALA A 48 0.06 7.52 4.24
CA ALA A 48 -1.16 7.75 3.46
C ALA A 48 -2.06 6.50 3.45
N LEU A 49 -1.49 5.30 3.30
CA LEU A 49 -2.23 4.04 3.38
C LEU A 49 -2.89 3.86 4.75
N LEU A 50 -2.13 4.07 5.83
CA LEU A 50 -2.65 3.93 7.19
C LEU A 50 -3.77 4.96 7.46
N GLY A 51 -3.58 6.21 7.04
CA GLY A 51 -4.59 7.26 7.15
C GLY A 51 -5.88 6.92 6.41
N GLY A 52 -5.77 6.38 5.20
CA GLY A 52 -6.92 5.92 4.41
C GLY A 52 -7.70 4.80 5.11
N ILE A 53 -7.00 3.80 5.66
CA ILE A 53 -7.63 2.71 6.42
C ILE A 53 -8.38 3.26 7.64
N VAL A 54 -7.73 4.13 8.43
CA VAL A 54 -8.34 4.74 9.62
C VAL A 54 -9.57 5.57 9.25
N ALA A 55 -9.51 6.34 8.17
CA ALA A 55 -10.62 7.15 7.70
C ALA A 55 -11.83 6.29 7.28
N ILE A 56 -11.59 5.20 6.53
CA ILE A 56 -12.66 4.26 6.13
C ILE A 56 -13.26 3.59 7.36
N LEU A 57 -12.43 3.12 8.30
CA LEU A 57 -12.93 2.50 9.53
C LEU A 57 -13.73 3.49 10.38
N GLY A 58 -13.27 4.73 10.53
CA GLY A 58 -14.00 5.78 11.24
C GLY A 58 -15.34 6.12 10.58
N LEU A 59 -15.37 6.16 9.25
CA LEU A 59 -16.60 6.38 8.48
C LEU A 59 -17.59 5.22 8.66
N LEU A 60 -17.12 3.97 8.52
CA LEU A 60 -17.95 2.79 8.74
C LEU A 60 -18.47 2.77 10.18
N ALA A 61 -17.60 2.98 11.18
CA ALA A 61 -18.01 3.08 12.56
C ALA A 61 -19.08 4.17 12.75
N SER A 62 -18.91 5.35 12.16
CA SER A 62 -19.90 6.43 12.22
C SER A 62 -21.25 6.06 11.62
N LEU A 63 -21.27 5.30 10.51
CA LEU A 63 -22.49 4.90 9.82
C LEU A 63 -23.20 3.75 10.55
N PHE A 64 -22.44 2.78 11.07
CA PHE A 64 -22.98 1.57 11.69
C PHE A 64 -23.24 1.72 13.19
N THR A 65 -22.66 2.72 13.85
CA THR A 65 -22.95 3.01 15.26
C THR A 65 -24.37 3.58 15.39
N ARG A 66 -25.35 2.70 15.60
CA ARG A 66 -26.73 3.10 15.90
C ARG A 66 -26.79 3.62 17.33
N ARG A 67 -27.32 4.83 17.51
CA ARG A 67 -27.65 5.37 18.83
C ARG A 67 -28.87 4.62 19.40
N ARG A 68 -28.62 3.51 20.10
CA ARG A 68 -29.65 2.76 20.83
C ARG A 68 -29.72 3.26 22.27
N ARG A 69 -30.94 3.43 22.81
CA ARG A 69 -31.15 3.72 24.24
C ARG A 69 -31.71 2.48 24.89
N ILE A 70 -31.06 2.03 25.96
CA ILE A 70 -31.45 0.87 26.75
C ILE A 70 -31.68 1.38 28.17
N TRP A 71 -32.83 1.02 28.76
CA TRP A 71 -33.16 1.29 30.14
C TRP A 71 -33.20 -0.04 30.89
N ILE A 72 -32.52 -0.08 32.03
CA ILE A 72 -32.47 -1.24 32.92
C ILE A 72 -32.96 -0.76 34.27
N ARG A 73 -34.00 -1.41 34.81
CA ARG A 73 -34.46 -1.22 36.18
C ARG A 73 -34.20 -2.51 36.95
N VAL A 74 -33.52 -2.38 38.09
CA VAL A 74 -33.21 -3.51 38.98
C VAL A 74 -33.86 -3.23 40.32
N GLU A 75 -34.93 -3.97 40.63
CA GLU A 75 -35.58 -3.99 41.94
C GLU A 75 -35.59 -5.45 42.46
N SER A 76 -36.76 -6.01 42.80
CA SER A 76 -36.92 -7.45 43.07
C SER A 76 -36.91 -8.31 41.80
N GLN A 77 -37.19 -7.69 40.65
CA GLN A 77 -37.06 -8.26 39.31
C GLN A 77 -36.22 -7.33 38.44
N VAL A 78 -35.55 -7.89 37.43
CA VAL A 78 -34.77 -7.11 36.45
C VAL A 78 -35.65 -6.87 35.24
N GLU A 79 -36.01 -5.61 35.00
CA GLU A 79 -36.75 -5.16 33.83
C GLU A 79 -35.78 -4.49 32.85
N VAL A 80 -35.79 -4.95 31.60
CA VAL A 80 -34.94 -4.42 30.53
C VAL A 80 -35.84 -3.94 29.39
N ALA A 81 -35.73 -2.67 29.02
CA ALA A 81 -36.47 -2.07 27.91
C ALA A 81 -35.48 -1.44 26.90
N GLY A 82 -35.64 -1.80 25.63
CA GLY A 82 -34.88 -1.20 24.52
C GLY A 82 -35.81 -0.37 23.64
N LEU A 83 -35.39 0.86 23.30
CA LEU A 83 -36.07 1.67 22.27
C LEU A 83 -35.09 1.95 21.14
N ALA A 84 -35.41 1.46 19.95
CA ALA A 84 -34.74 1.85 18.72
C ALA A 84 -35.56 2.90 17.97
N LYS A 85 -34.88 3.92 17.44
CA LYS A 85 -35.49 4.83 16.47
C LYS A 85 -35.63 4.06 15.14
N ASN A 86 -36.85 3.94 14.61
CA ASN A 86 -37.24 3.23 13.38
C ASN A 86 -37.30 1.69 13.43
N ASP A 87 -37.68 1.05 14.56
CA ASP A 87 -37.83 -0.42 14.65
C ASP A 87 -36.70 -1.19 13.95
N ALA A 88 -35.49 -1.02 14.48
CA ALA A 88 -34.30 -1.66 13.90
C ALA A 88 -34.52 -3.18 13.84
N PRO A 89 -34.51 -3.81 12.64
CA PRO A 89 -34.65 -5.26 12.54
C PRO A 89 -33.51 -5.93 13.31
N GLY A 90 -33.88 -6.81 14.25
CA GLY A 90 -32.95 -7.54 15.11
C GLY A 90 -32.76 -6.99 16.53
N LEU A 91 -33.39 -5.87 16.91
CA LEU A 91 -33.34 -5.39 18.30
C LEU A 91 -33.90 -6.43 19.27
N ASP A 92 -35.01 -7.10 18.91
CA ASP A 92 -35.64 -8.11 19.77
C ASP A 92 -34.71 -9.29 20.05
N VAL A 93 -33.98 -9.75 19.03
CA VAL A 93 -33.00 -10.83 19.13
C VAL A 93 -31.81 -10.43 20.01
N GLU A 94 -31.30 -9.20 19.85
CA GLU A 94 -30.23 -8.67 20.71
C GLU A 94 -30.68 -8.52 22.17
N MET A 95 -31.93 -8.10 22.39
CA MET A 95 -32.51 -7.96 23.72
C MET A 95 -32.73 -9.33 24.39
N GLU A 96 -33.21 -10.33 23.65
CA GLU A 96 -33.29 -11.71 24.13
C GLU A 96 -31.91 -12.28 24.49
N GLN A 97 -30.90 -12.08 23.64
CA GLN A 97 -29.53 -12.48 23.93
C GLN A 97 -28.98 -11.78 25.18
N PHE A 98 -29.24 -10.48 25.33
CA PHE A 98 -28.82 -9.71 26.50
C PHE A 98 -29.51 -10.20 27.78
N ILE A 99 -30.81 -10.48 27.74
CA ILE A 99 -31.57 -11.05 28.86
C ILE A 99 -31.08 -12.46 29.20
N ARG A 100 -30.78 -13.29 28.21
CA ARG A 100 -30.24 -14.64 28.40
C ARG A 100 -28.87 -14.61 29.06
N MET A 101 -28.00 -13.68 28.64
CA MET A 101 -26.70 -13.45 29.26
C MET A 101 -26.82 -12.96 30.71
N LEU A 102 -27.80 -12.08 31.00
CA LEU A 102 -28.15 -11.65 32.36
C LEU A 102 -28.66 -12.78 33.25
N LYS A 103 -29.42 -13.73 32.69
CA LYS A 103 -29.91 -14.94 33.39
C LYS A 103 -28.83 -16.00 33.60
N GLY A 104 -27.63 -15.83 33.02
CA GLY A 104 -26.51 -16.77 33.17
C GLY A 104 -26.63 -18.05 32.34
N GLU A 105 -27.58 -18.11 31.41
CA GLU A 105 -27.71 -19.24 30.48
C GLU A 105 -26.74 -19.05 29.31
N LYS A 106 -25.65 -19.84 29.30
CA LYS A 106 -24.71 -19.90 28.18
C LYS A 106 -25.38 -20.33 26.87
#